data_AF-A0A8T7HNI2-F1
#
_entry.id   AF-A0A8T7HNI2-F1
#
_cell.length_a   1.000
_cell.length_b   1.000
_cell.length_c   1.000
_cell.angle_alpha   90.00
_cell.angle_beta   90.00
_cell.angle_gamma   90.00
#
_symmetry.space_group_name_H-M   'P 1'
#
loop_
_entity.id
_entity.type
_entity.pdbx_description
1 polymer ?
#
loop_
_entity_poly.entity_id
_entity_poly.type
_entity_poly.pdbx_seq_one_letter_code
_entity_poly.pdbx_strand_id
1 'polypeptide(L)'
;MRCVKCKKTATVMLPNMCCCRPCFFEIAEKRVRAEIRQNHLLEKNDKILLFDDGSNEASVSKTLLQSILGRMPYTLDIRKQKYHPDKNITGSWSKVVVPWCAEYEGEALLSSVTGDQPEKRLGHYMSGKKQIVKLLLPLSKAEIDTYAELCGKHTKSKQLTNPLSCFLSAIIKENPEVSFSLLKSAREIRGLRRR
;
A
#
# COMPACT_ATOMS: atom_id res chain seq x y z
N MET A 1 1.58 -27.93 -4.90
CA MET A 1 1.74 -27.54 -3.48
C MET A 1 0.37 -27.32 -2.82
N ARG A 2 0.26 -27.40 -1.49
CA ARG A 2 -1.00 -27.21 -0.74
C ARG A 2 -1.03 -25.83 -0.08
N CYS A 3 -2.23 -25.25 0.01
CA CYS A 3 -2.48 -23.98 0.68
C CYS A 3 -2.06 -24.05 2.16
N VAL A 4 -1.23 -23.11 2.60
CA VAL A 4 -0.72 -23.08 3.99
C VAL A 4 -1.84 -23.02 5.03
N LYS A 5 -2.96 -22.36 4.71
CA LYS A 5 -4.09 -22.12 5.62
C LYS A 5 -5.13 -23.24 5.63
N CYS A 6 -5.66 -23.61 4.46
CA CYS A 6 -6.79 -24.54 4.36
C CYS A 6 -6.45 -25.91 3.74
N LYS A 7 -5.17 -26.15 3.41
CA LYS A 7 -4.63 -27.40 2.84
C LYS A 7 -5.20 -27.82 1.46
N LYS A 8 -6.16 -27.09 0.87
CA LYS A 8 -6.61 -27.24 -0.53
C LYS A 8 -5.47 -26.95 -1.52
N THR A 9 -5.64 -27.30 -2.80
CA THR A 9 -4.68 -26.96 -3.86
C THR A 9 -4.39 -25.47 -3.87
N ALA A 10 -3.11 -25.11 -3.84
CA ALA A 10 -2.70 -23.72 -3.94
C ALA A 10 -2.79 -23.25 -5.39
N THR A 11 -3.36 -22.06 -5.59
CA THR A 11 -3.47 -21.40 -6.90
C THR A 11 -2.60 -20.14 -6.97
N VAL A 12 -2.17 -19.64 -5.81
CA VAL A 12 -1.29 -18.48 -5.66
C VAL A 12 0.05 -18.96 -5.10
N MET A 13 1.12 -18.65 -5.83
CA MET A 13 2.49 -19.05 -5.53
C MET A 13 3.36 -17.80 -5.52
N LEU A 14 3.59 -17.24 -4.34
CA LEU A 14 4.49 -16.12 -4.12
C LEU A 14 5.67 -16.59 -3.25
N PRO A 15 6.85 -15.93 -3.30
CA PRO A 15 8.06 -16.41 -2.63
C PRO A 15 7.86 -16.79 -1.15
N ASN A 16 7.03 -16.03 -0.43
CA ASN A 16 6.76 -16.23 0.99
C ASN A 16 5.34 -16.73 1.29
N MET A 17 4.56 -17.11 0.27
CA MET A 17 3.16 -17.50 0.46
C MET A 17 2.64 -18.44 -0.63
N CYS A 18 2.20 -19.62 -0.21
CA CYS A 18 1.52 -20.59 -1.06
C CYS A 18 0.07 -20.79 -0.56
N CYS A 19 -0.92 -20.30 -1.29
CA CYS A 19 -2.32 -20.38 -0.84
C CYS A 19 -3.33 -20.53 -1.99
N CYS A 20 -4.55 -20.93 -1.66
CA CYS A 20 -5.66 -20.88 -2.61
C CYS A 20 -6.23 -19.45 -2.68
N ARG A 21 -6.90 -19.11 -3.78
CA ARG A 21 -7.47 -17.78 -4.03
C ARG A 21 -8.31 -17.20 -2.86
N PRO A 22 -9.25 -17.92 -2.22
CA PRO A 22 -9.98 -17.37 -1.08
C PRO A 22 -9.08 -17.03 0.12
N CYS A 23 -8.13 -17.91 0.44
CA CYS A 23 -7.20 -17.68 1.55
C CYS A 23 -6.26 -16.50 1.26
N PHE A 24 -5.86 -16.31 0.00
CA PHE A 24 -5.06 -15.17 -0.43
C PHE A 24 -5.75 -13.84 -0.12
N PHE A 25 -7.00 -13.68 -0.58
CA PHE A 25 -7.79 -12.47 -0.32
C PHE A 25 -7.96 -12.22 1.17
N GLU A 26 -8.30 -13.26 1.94
CA GLU A 26 -8.49 -13.13 3.38
C GLU A 26 -7.20 -12.72 4.10
N ILE A 27 -6.03 -13.24 3.70
CA ILE A 27 -4.74 -12.87 4.28
C ILE A 27 -4.42 -11.40 3.96
N ALA A 28 -4.56 -10.99 2.71
CA ALA A 28 -4.30 -9.61 2.28
C ALA A 28 -5.22 -8.62 3.01
N GLU A 29 -6.53 -8.88 3.02
CA GLU A 29 -7.50 -8.06 3.76
C GLU A 29 -7.19 -8.01 5.26
N LYS A 30 -6.83 -9.15 5.88
CA LYS A 30 -6.50 -9.20 7.31
C LYS A 30 -5.30 -8.32 7.64
N ARG A 31 -4.25 -8.33 6.80
CA ARG A 31 -3.07 -7.47 6.98
C ARG A 31 -3.42 -6.00 6.84
N VAL A 32 -4.21 -5.62 5.84
CA VAL A 32 -4.64 -4.23 5.63
C VAL A 32 -5.57 -3.76 6.76
N ARG A 33 -6.49 -4.60 7.23
CA ARG A 33 -7.32 -4.32 8.43
C ARG A 33 -6.47 -4.15 9.69
N ALA A 34 -5.39 -4.93 9.84
CA ALA A 34 -4.47 -4.77 10.96
C ALA A 34 -3.76 -3.40 10.89
N GLU A 35 -3.28 -3.00 9.72
CA GLU A 35 -2.64 -1.70 9.50
C GLU A 35 -3.59 -0.53 9.82
N ILE A 36 -4.84 -0.59 9.34
CA ILE A 36 -5.87 0.42 9.63
C ILE A 36 -6.08 0.57 11.13
N ARG A 37 -6.26 -0.56 11.84
CA ARG A 37 -6.54 -0.54 13.29
C ARG A 37 -5.35 -0.04 14.10
N GLN A 38 -4.15 -0.54 13.80
CA GLN A 38 -2.93 -0.17 14.55
C GLN A 38 -2.59 1.31 14.44
N ASN A 39 -2.93 1.95 13.31
CA ASN A 39 -2.59 3.34 13.05
C ASN A 39 -3.80 4.29 13.08
N HIS A 40 -4.98 3.82 13.48
CA HIS A 40 -6.24 4.61 13.51
C HIS A 40 -6.50 5.36 12.18
N LEU A 41 -6.34 4.67 11.05
CA LEU A 41 -6.29 5.33 9.75
C LEU A 41 -7.65 5.78 9.24
N LEU A 42 -8.69 5.00 9.51
CA LEU A 42 -10.03 5.16 8.95
C LEU A 42 -11.07 4.89 10.04
N GLU A 43 -12.04 5.80 10.15
CA GLU A 43 -13.11 5.78 11.14
C GLU A 43 -14.49 5.90 10.48
N LYS A 44 -15.54 5.72 11.28
CA LYS A 44 -16.93 5.94 10.81
C LYS A 44 -17.12 7.42 10.47
N ASN A 45 -17.89 7.69 9.42
CA ASN A 45 -18.20 9.01 8.89
C ASN A 45 -17.01 9.78 8.31
N ASP A 46 -15.88 9.12 8.05
CA ASP A 46 -14.76 9.75 7.37
C ASP A 46 -15.13 10.18 5.94
N LYS A 47 -14.60 11.33 5.54
CA LYS A 47 -14.59 11.80 4.15
C LYS A 47 -13.26 11.44 3.52
N ILE A 48 -13.27 10.41 2.68
CA ILE A 48 -12.09 9.80 2.10
C ILE A 48 -11.93 10.24 0.66
N LEU A 49 -10.76 10.74 0.31
CA LEU A 49 -10.34 10.96 -1.07
C LEU A 49 -9.38 9.84 -1.49
N LEU A 50 -9.70 9.09 -2.54
CA LEU A 50 -8.79 8.13 -3.17
C LEU A 50 -8.22 8.72 -4.47
N PHE A 51 -6.89 8.73 -4.59
CA PHE A 51 -6.23 8.97 -5.87
C PHE A 51 -6.19 7.67 -6.68
N ASP A 52 -6.74 7.73 -7.90
CA ASP A 52 -6.75 6.63 -8.86
C ASP A 52 -5.93 7.03 -10.08
N ASP A 53 -4.71 6.52 -10.17
CA ASP A 53 -3.80 6.76 -11.28
C ASP A 53 -3.87 5.66 -12.36
N GLY A 54 -4.88 4.79 -12.31
CA GLY A 54 -5.03 3.66 -13.22
C GLY A 54 -4.03 2.54 -12.97
N SER A 55 -3.37 2.50 -11.80
CA SER A 55 -2.49 1.41 -11.40
C SER A 55 -3.25 0.26 -10.72
N ASN A 56 -2.57 -0.89 -10.59
CA ASN A 56 -3.07 -2.02 -9.81
C ASN A 56 -3.23 -1.62 -8.34
N GLU A 57 -2.32 -0.81 -7.80
CA GLU A 57 -2.37 -0.26 -6.44
C GLU A 57 -3.63 0.56 -6.21
N ALA A 58 -4.00 1.45 -7.14
CA ALA A 58 -5.24 2.22 -7.03
C ALA A 58 -6.48 1.33 -7.06
N SER A 59 -6.51 0.38 -8.01
CA SER A 59 -7.59 -0.59 -8.18
C SER A 59 -7.79 -1.50 -6.96
N VAL A 60 -6.70 -2.01 -6.39
CA VAL A 60 -6.68 -2.84 -5.18
C VAL A 60 -7.05 -2.00 -3.96
N SER A 61 -6.53 -0.77 -3.84
CA SER A 61 -6.90 0.14 -2.76
C SER A 61 -8.40 0.42 -2.74
N LYS A 62 -9.01 0.71 -3.90
CA LYS A 62 -10.46 0.88 -4.04
C LYS A 62 -11.22 -0.36 -3.58
N THR A 63 -10.80 -1.54 -4.05
CA THR A 63 -11.47 -2.82 -3.76
C THR A 63 -11.39 -3.14 -2.26
N LEU A 64 -10.23 -2.95 -1.65
CA LEU A 64 -10.02 -3.17 -0.22
C LEU A 64 -10.78 -2.16 0.63
N LEU A 65 -10.81 -0.87 0.25
CA LEU A 65 -11.61 0.13 0.96
C LEU A 65 -13.09 -0.27 0.98
N GLN A 66 -13.65 -0.67 -0.17
CA GLN A 66 -15.04 -1.10 -0.28
C GLN A 66 -15.31 -2.37 0.54
N SER A 67 -14.42 -3.37 0.51
CA SER A 67 -14.56 -4.60 1.28
C SER A 67 -14.45 -4.36 2.79
N ILE A 68 -13.47 -3.56 3.23
CA ILE A 68 -13.16 -3.34 4.64
C ILE A 68 -14.16 -2.38 5.28
N LEU A 69 -14.52 -1.30 4.58
CA LEU A 69 -15.41 -0.25 5.11
C LEU A 69 -16.88 -0.50 4.78
N GLY A 70 -17.24 -1.51 3.98
CA GLY A 70 -18.59 -1.70 3.44
C GLY A 70 -19.72 -1.83 4.47
N ARG A 71 -19.41 -1.99 5.77
CA ARG A 71 -20.39 -2.01 6.87
C ARG A 71 -20.42 -0.72 7.70
N MET A 72 -19.63 0.28 7.34
CA MET A 72 -19.50 1.55 8.06
C MET A 72 -20.02 2.69 7.18
N PRO A 73 -20.64 3.72 7.76
CA PRO A 73 -20.93 4.94 7.03
C PRO A 73 -19.61 5.64 6.69
N TYR A 74 -19.36 5.96 5.42
CA TYR A 74 -18.24 6.78 4.96
C TYR A 74 -18.60 7.46 3.63
N THR A 75 -17.89 8.52 3.27
CA THR A 75 -17.97 9.12 1.93
C THR A 75 -16.66 8.88 1.21
N LEU A 76 -16.72 8.37 -0.02
CA LEU A 76 -15.54 8.09 -0.84
C LEU A 76 -15.63 8.84 -2.17
N ASP A 77 -14.72 9.78 -2.36
CA ASP A 77 -14.51 10.45 -3.64
C ASP A 77 -13.27 9.90 -4.31
N ILE A 78 -13.37 9.62 -5.61
CA ILE A 78 -12.27 9.07 -6.41
C ILE A 78 -11.81 10.13 -7.40
N ARG A 79 -10.54 10.53 -7.31
CA ARG A 79 -9.92 11.45 -8.28
C ARG A 79 -9.02 10.66 -9.23
N LYS A 80 -9.38 10.65 -10.52
CA LYS A 80 -8.63 10.02 -11.61
C LYS A 80 -7.39 10.84 -11.98
N GLN A 81 -6.37 10.87 -11.12
CA GLN A 81 -5.11 11.56 -11.37
C GLN A 81 -4.00 10.96 -10.51
N LYS A 82 -2.74 11.19 -10.91
CA LYS A 82 -1.58 10.81 -10.10
C LYS A 82 -1.51 11.65 -8.82
N TYR A 83 -1.16 11.00 -7.72
CA TYR A 83 -0.86 11.68 -6.47
C TYR A 83 0.50 12.41 -6.57
N HIS A 84 0.53 13.66 -6.14
CA HIS A 84 1.75 14.46 -6.03
C HIS A 84 1.85 14.97 -4.58
N PRO A 85 2.87 14.54 -3.80
CA PRO A 85 2.98 14.91 -2.39
C PRO A 85 3.06 16.40 -2.11
N ASP A 86 3.59 17.18 -3.05
CA ASP A 86 3.75 18.64 -2.98
C ASP A 86 2.50 19.42 -3.39
N LYS A 87 1.51 18.75 -4.00
CA LYS A 87 0.30 19.41 -4.48
C LYS A 87 -0.67 19.61 -3.32
N ASN A 88 -1.06 20.85 -3.08
CA ASN A 88 -2.06 21.16 -2.05
C ASN A 88 -3.41 20.49 -2.38
N ILE A 89 -3.89 19.66 -1.46
CA ILE A 89 -5.18 18.97 -1.60
C ILE A 89 -6.26 19.87 -1.01
N THR A 90 -6.92 20.62 -1.89
CA THR A 90 -8.11 21.42 -1.54
C THR A 90 -9.32 20.51 -1.36
N GLY A 91 -10.25 20.90 -0.48
CA GLY A 91 -11.53 20.21 -0.21
C GLY A 91 -11.69 19.70 1.22
N SER A 92 -12.88 19.12 1.49
CA SER A 92 -13.37 18.79 2.84
C SER A 92 -12.96 17.41 3.39
N TRP A 93 -12.12 16.68 2.67
CA TRP A 93 -11.67 15.34 3.05
C TRP A 93 -10.76 15.35 4.29
N SER A 94 -11.01 14.45 5.23
CA SER A 94 -10.18 14.21 6.42
C SER A 94 -9.04 13.24 6.10
N LYS A 95 -9.30 12.24 5.25
CA LYS A 95 -8.35 11.18 4.87
C LYS A 95 -8.11 11.19 3.38
N VAL A 96 -6.85 10.97 2.97
CA VAL A 96 -6.44 10.86 1.58
C VAL A 96 -5.72 9.55 1.38
N VAL A 97 -6.33 8.62 0.67
CA VAL A 97 -5.74 7.34 0.32
C VAL A 97 -4.95 7.48 -0.98
N VAL A 98 -3.71 7.00 -0.96
CA VAL A 98 -2.79 7.03 -2.10
C VAL A 98 -2.39 5.61 -2.53
N PRO A 99 -2.21 5.35 -3.83
CA PRO A 99 -1.82 4.03 -4.34
C PRO A 99 -0.34 3.78 -4.05
N TRP A 100 -0.04 3.31 -2.83
CA TRP A 100 1.32 3.22 -2.31
C TRP A 100 1.54 1.94 -1.49
N CYS A 101 2.51 1.12 -1.91
CA CYS A 101 2.85 -0.19 -1.34
C CYS A 101 4.19 -0.18 -0.59
N ALA A 102 4.62 -1.33 -0.08
CA ALA A 102 5.86 -1.49 0.67
C ALA A 102 7.10 -1.05 -0.14
N GLU A 103 7.17 -1.38 -1.43
CA GLU A 103 8.33 -1.09 -2.28
C GLU A 103 8.48 0.41 -2.56
N TYR A 104 7.38 1.12 -2.81
CA TYR A 104 7.41 2.57 -2.92
C TYR A 104 7.82 3.23 -1.59
N GLU A 105 7.50 2.60 -0.46
CA GLU A 105 7.97 3.05 0.84
C GLU A 105 9.47 2.86 1.02
N GLY A 106 10.00 1.71 0.60
CA GLY A 106 11.43 1.44 0.57
C GLY A 106 12.19 2.43 -0.32
N GLU A 107 11.63 2.75 -1.49
CA GLU A 107 12.20 3.78 -2.38
C GLU A 107 12.24 5.15 -1.70
N ALA A 108 11.13 5.59 -1.11
CA ALA A 108 11.08 6.86 -0.40
C ALA A 108 12.05 6.90 0.79
N LEU A 109 12.23 5.79 1.50
CA LEU A 109 13.23 5.69 2.56
C LEU A 109 14.64 5.89 2.01
N LEU A 110 15.02 5.16 0.96
CA LEU A 110 16.35 5.30 0.37
C LEU A 110 16.59 6.70 -0.18
N SER A 111 15.62 7.26 -0.92
CA SER A 111 15.69 8.64 -1.40
C SER A 111 15.84 9.66 -0.28
N SER A 112 15.29 9.38 0.90
CA SER A 112 15.46 10.26 2.05
C SER A 112 16.85 10.19 2.68
N VAL A 113 17.47 9.01 2.65
CA VAL A 113 18.85 8.80 3.12
C VAL A 113 19.87 9.41 2.16
N THR A 114 19.61 9.40 0.84
CA THR A 114 20.47 10.02 -0.17
C THR A 114 20.32 11.54 -0.27
N GLY A 115 19.37 12.13 0.48
CA GLY A 115 19.14 13.58 0.51
C GLY A 115 18.19 14.11 -0.57
N ASP A 116 17.60 13.24 -1.38
CA ASP A 116 16.73 13.63 -2.51
C ASP A 116 15.30 13.98 -2.07
N GLN A 117 14.83 13.47 -0.93
CA GLN A 117 13.47 13.74 -0.43
C GLN A 117 13.39 13.89 1.09
N PRO A 118 12.45 14.72 1.60
CA PRO A 118 12.25 14.86 3.03
C PRO A 118 11.63 13.61 3.64
N GLU A 119 12.28 13.06 4.67
CA GLU A 119 11.82 11.92 5.50
C GLU A 119 10.40 12.09 6.08
N LYS A 120 9.89 13.33 6.14
CA LYS A 120 8.54 13.66 6.67
C LYS A 120 7.41 12.92 5.95
N ARG A 121 7.68 12.31 4.81
CA ARG A 121 6.71 11.58 3.98
C ARG A 121 6.70 10.08 4.21
N LEU A 122 7.47 9.55 5.16
CA LEU A 122 7.48 8.12 5.50
C LEU A 122 6.27 7.71 6.36
N GLY A 123 5.80 6.49 6.15
CA GLY A 123 4.58 5.91 6.67
C GLY A 123 3.33 6.70 6.26
N HIS A 124 2.27 6.56 7.07
CA HIS A 124 1.09 7.44 7.01
C HIS A 124 1.44 8.79 7.62
N TYR A 125 1.23 9.91 6.95
CA TYR A 125 1.65 11.24 7.47
C TYR A 125 0.54 12.28 7.39
N MET A 126 0.73 13.41 8.07
CA MET A 126 -0.20 14.54 7.99
C MET A 126 0.28 15.54 6.94
N SER A 127 -0.63 16.01 6.09
CA SER A 127 -0.44 17.14 5.18
C SER A 127 -1.45 18.22 5.54
N GLY A 128 -1.01 19.21 6.31
CA GLY A 128 -1.91 20.15 6.99
C GLY A 128 -2.86 19.42 7.94
N LYS A 129 -4.18 19.60 7.75
CA LYS A 129 -5.23 18.94 8.53
C LYS A 129 -5.66 17.56 7.98
N LYS A 130 -5.05 17.11 6.87
CA LYS A 130 -5.43 15.87 6.19
C LYS A 130 -4.45 14.75 6.52
N GLN A 131 -4.96 13.55 6.78
CA GLN A 131 -4.13 12.37 6.95
C GLN A 131 -3.93 11.67 5.61
N ILE A 132 -2.68 11.53 5.19
CA ILE A 132 -2.30 10.74 4.02
C ILE A 132 -2.14 9.27 4.44
N VAL A 133 -2.93 8.41 3.80
CA VAL A 133 -3.09 7.00 4.13
C VAL A 133 -2.54 6.15 2.98
N LYS A 134 -1.41 5.48 3.23
CA LYS A 134 -0.82 4.48 2.33
C LYS A 134 -1.37 3.09 2.67
N LEU A 135 -2.53 2.75 2.12
CA LEU A 135 -3.29 1.58 2.56
C LEU A 135 -2.57 0.24 2.33
N LEU A 136 -1.72 0.18 1.29
CA LEU A 136 -1.09 -1.06 0.82
C LEU A 136 0.32 -1.27 1.36
N LEU A 137 0.76 -0.48 2.35
CA LEU A 137 2.05 -0.71 3.03
C LEU A 137 2.28 -2.15 3.51
N PRO A 138 1.29 -2.90 4.02
CA PRO A 138 1.57 -4.25 4.50
C PRO A 138 1.58 -5.31 3.39
N LEU A 139 1.48 -4.92 2.11
CA LEU A 139 1.48 -5.80 0.95
C LEU A 139 2.66 -5.48 0.03
N SER A 140 3.27 -6.52 -0.51
CA SER A 140 4.28 -6.38 -1.57
C SER A 140 3.62 -6.08 -2.92
N LYS A 141 4.42 -5.57 -3.86
CA LYS A 141 4.01 -5.32 -5.24
C LYS A 141 3.53 -6.59 -5.92
N ALA A 142 4.25 -7.70 -5.71
CA ALA A 142 3.86 -9.00 -6.25
C ALA A 142 2.50 -9.48 -5.69
N GLU A 143 2.23 -9.25 -4.40
CA GLU A 143 0.91 -9.52 -3.81
C GLU A 143 -0.18 -8.63 -4.44
N ILE A 144 0.09 -7.34 -4.64
CA ILE A 144 -0.87 -6.40 -5.24
C ILE A 144 -1.19 -6.77 -6.68
N ASP A 145 -0.19 -7.09 -7.48
CA ASP A 145 -0.37 -7.48 -8.88
C ASP A 145 -1.17 -8.80 -8.98
N THR A 146 -0.85 -9.77 -8.14
CA THR A 146 -1.63 -11.03 -8.03
C THR A 146 -3.07 -10.76 -7.60
N TYR A 147 -3.28 -9.85 -6.64
CA TYR A 147 -4.63 -9.46 -6.20
C TYR A 147 -5.42 -8.85 -7.34
N ALA A 148 -4.82 -7.92 -8.09
CA ALA A 148 -5.45 -7.27 -9.22
C ALA A 148 -5.85 -8.25 -10.33
N GLU A 149 -4.94 -9.16 -10.69
CA GLU A 149 -5.17 -10.26 -11.64
C GLU A 149 -6.33 -11.16 -11.19
N LEU A 150 -6.33 -11.60 -9.94
CA LEU A 150 -7.41 -12.43 -9.39
C LEU A 150 -8.74 -11.68 -9.27
N CYS A 151 -8.75 -10.35 -9.31
CA CYS A 151 -9.97 -9.55 -9.39
C CYS A 151 -10.44 -9.33 -10.85
N GLY A 152 -9.73 -9.85 -11.86
CA GLY A 152 -10.01 -9.62 -13.27
C GLY A 152 -9.71 -8.18 -13.71
N LYS A 153 -8.91 -7.44 -12.94
CA LYS A 153 -8.55 -6.05 -13.21
C LYS A 153 -7.10 -6.01 -13.64
N HIS A 154 -6.84 -6.16 -14.93
CA HIS A 154 -5.52 -5.92 -15.48
C HIS A 154 -5.36 -4.44 -15.82
N THR A 155 -4.55 -3.76 -15.03
CA THR A 155 -4.05 -2.42 -15.34
C THR A 155 -2.56 -2.51 -15.64
N LYS A 156 -2.06 -1.62 -16.51
CA LYS A 156 -0.65 -1.63 -16.92
C LYS A 156 0.21 -1.51 -15.66
N SER A 157 1.08 -2.51 -15.44
CA SER A 157 2.12 -2.39 -14.42
C SER A 157 3.00 -1.19 -14.79
N LYS A 158 3.17 -0.27 -13.84
CA LYS A 158 3.95 0.93 -14.06
C LYS A 158 5.42 0.54 -14.15
N GLN A 159 6.04 0.79 -15.31
CA GLN A 159 7.48 0.62 -15.44
C GLN A 159 8.18 1.58 -14.49
N LEU A 160 9.11 1.03 -13.72
CA LEU A 160 9.98 1.77 -12.83
C LEU A 160 11.07 2.41 -13.68
N THR A 161 11.07 3.74 -13.78
CA THR A 161 12.06 4.49 -14.58
C THR A 161 13.15 5.13 -13.72
N ASN A 162 12.98 5.17 -12.40
CA ASN A 162 13.95 5.75 -11.49
C ASN A 162 15.06 4.71 -11.18
N PRO A 163 16.36 5.08 -11.29
CA PRO A 163 17.48 4.21 -10.94
C PRO A 163 17.36 3.52 -9.57
N LEU A 164 16.86 4.24 -8.55
CA LEU A 164 16.64 3.67 -7.22
C LEU A 164 15.58 2.57 -7.22
N SER A 165 14.49 2.77 -7.94
CA SER A 165 13.45 1.75 -8.08
C SER A 165 13.97 0.50 -8.81
N CYS A 166 14.81 0.68 -9.83
CA CYS A 166 15.44 -0.43 -10.55
C CYS A 166 16.38 -1.21 -9.64
N PHE A 167 17.23 -0.52 -8.88
CA PHE A 167 18.13 -1.11 -7.89
C PHE A 167 17.37 -1.90 -6.83
N LEU A 168 16.32 -1.30 -6.23
CA LEU A 168 15.48 -1.98 -5.25
C LEU A 168 14.80 -3.21 -5.84
N SER A 169 14.30 -3.12 -7.07
CA SER A 169 13.65 -4.25 -7.74
C SER A 169 14.62 -5.41 -7.98
N ALA A 170 15.88 -5.11 -8.33
CA ALA A 170 16.90 -6.14 -8.47
C ALA A 170 17.18 -6.85 -7.13
N ILE A 171 17.35 -6.09 -6.04
CA ILE A 171 17.58 -6.66 -4.72
C ILE A 171 16.38 -7.47 -4.23
N ILE A 172 15.16 -6.94 -4.37
CA ILE A 172 13.93 -7.61 -3.91
C ILE A 172 13.68 -8.89 -4.70
N LYS A 173 14.07 -8.94 -5.98
CA LYS A 173 13.98 -10.15 -6.79
C LYS A 173 14.84 -11.28 -6.22
N GLU A 174 16.02 -10.96 -5.72
CA GLU A 174 16.94 -11.93 -5.10
C GLU A 174 16.60 -12.21 -3.64
N ASN A 175 16.10 -11.19 -2.92
CA ASN A 175 15.84 -11.21 -1.47
C ASN A 175 14.45 -10.58 -1.17
N PRO A 176 13.34 -11.33 -1.33
CA PRO A 176 11.98 -10.79 -1.25
C PRO A 176 11.63 -10.10 0.08
N GLU A 177 12.27 -10.50 1.17
CA GLU A 177 12.10 -9.96 2.52
C GLU A 177 12.63 -8.53 2.69
N VAL A 178 13.49 -8.05 1.78
CA VAL A 178 14.09 -6.72 1.86
C VAL A 178 13.02 -5.62 1.89
N SER A 179 11.93 -5.79 1.14
CA SER A 179 10.80 -4.84 1.13
C SER A 179 10.24 -4.58 2.54
N PHE A 180 10.03 -5.64 3.32
CA PHE A 180 9.51 -5.55 4.68
C PHE A 180 10.55 -5.12 5.70
N SER A 181 11.82 -5.49 5.50
CA SER A 181 12.94 -4.99 6.31
C SER A 181 13.08 -3.48 6.18
N LEU A 182 13.03 -2.94 4.96
CA LEU A 182 13.04 -1.49 4.71
C LEU A 182 11.82 -0.80 5.31
N LEU A 183 10.63 -1.40 5.19
CA LEU A 183 9.42 -0.86 5.81
C LEU A 183 9.55 -0.78 7.34
N LYS A 184 10.15 -1.80 7.98
CA LYS A 184 10.43 -1.80 9.42
C LYS A 184 11.38 -0.66 9.79
N SER A 185 12.49 -0.50 9.06
CA SER A 185 13.44 0.60 9.26
C SER A 185 12.77 1.97 9.09
N ALA A 186 11.92 2.15 8.07
CA ALA A 186 11.17 3.40 7.88
C ALA A 186 10.27 3.74 9.08
N ARG A 187 9.63 2.73 9.67
CA ARG A 187 8.80 2.90 10.89
C ARG A 187 9.65 3.24 12.11
N GLU A 188 10.81 2.60 12.28
CA GLU A 188 11.73 2.85 13.39
C GLU A 188 12.30 4.26 13.35
N ILE A 189 12.80 4.71 12.20
CA ILE A 189 13.33 6.08 11.99
C ILE A 189 12.26 7.12 12.35
N ARG A 190 11.03 6.89 11.91
CA ARG A 190 9.90 7.76 12.25
C ARG A 190 9.57 7.74 13.76
N GLY A 191 9.68 6.59 14.40
CA GLY A 191 9.42 6.42 15.84
C GLY A 191 10.46 7.12 16.70
N LEU A 192 11.74 7.05 16.33
CA LEU A 192 12.85 7.71 17.04
C LEU A 192 12.68 9.23 17.09
N ARG A 193 12.18 9.85 16.01
CA ARG A 193 12.01 11.32 15.92
C ARG A 193 10.72 11.86 16.54
N ARG A 194 9.86 11.00 17.06
CA ARG A 194 8.65 11.39 17.81
C ARG A 194 8.87 11.48 19.32
N ARG A 195 10.04 11.04 19.79
CA ARG A 195 10.51 11.21 21.17
C ARG A 195 11.36 12.46 21.26
#